data_AF-A0A844GEQ4-F1
#
_entry.id   AF-A0A844GEQ4-F1
#
_cell.length_a   1.000
_cell.length_b   1.000
_cell.length_c   1.000
_cell.angle_alpha   90.00
_cell.angle_beta   90.00
_cell.angle_gamma   90.00
#
_symmetry.space_group_name_H-M   'P 1'
#
loop_
_entity.id
_entity.type
_entity.pdbx_description
1 polymer ?
#
loop_
_entity_poly.entity_id
_entity_poly.type
_entity_poly.pdbx_seq_one_letter_code
_entity_poly.pdbx_strand_id
1 'polypeptide(L)'
;MSRELEIVEKLVLGIDPTGRGEALRTPKDPALDKARAIYYEQLKRVCKQYALTEVQEPVSAGRQRESRAGERWTITEDNRLIALWEASPKVTTTELSDKLGRTRTAIITRLVKQGVFIDQQMAMLADNARMEASGQEPYWSSLTLQIKRSQPVALLCKSRENAGKAWTPEGDRLLRTYWHAPERLTCALIGLQMGRTRDAIIARACADWCSTGS
;
A
#
# COMPACT_ATOMS: atom_id res chain seq x y z
N MET A 1 4.74 -7.75 -31.97
CA MET A 1 5.99 -7.50 -31.21
C MET A 1 6.06 -6.02 -30.89
N SER A 2 6.35 -5.62 -29.65
CA SER A 2 6.47 -4.21 -29.28
C SER A 2 7.78 -3.63 -29.82
N ARG A 3 7.74 -2.41 -30.36
CA ARG A 3 8.90 -1.70 -30.92
C ARG A 3 10.06 -1.56 -29.92
N GLU A 4 9.73 -1.42 -28.64
CA GLU A 4 10.71 -1.33 -27.55
C GLU A 4 11.48 -2.63 -27.34
N LEU A 5 10.83 -3.79 -27.48
CA LEU A 5 11.49 -5.09 -27.35
C LEU A 5 12.56 -5.29 -28.45
N GLU A 6 12.24 -4.88 -29.68
CA GLU A 6 13.17 -4.92 -30.81
C GLU A 6 14.39 -4.00 -30.61
N ILE A 7 14.17 -2.80 -30.05
CA ILE A 7 15.25 -1.85 -29.77
C ILE A 7 16.20 -2.41 -28.70
N VAL A 8 15.65 -2.95 -27.62
CA VAL A 8 16.45 -3.51 -26.50
C VAL A 8 17.19 -4.76 -26.96
N GLU A 9 16.58 -5.61 -27.78
CA GLU A 9 17.23 -6.78 -28.38
C GLU A 9 18.46 -6.40 -29.18
N LYS A 10 18.34 -5.40 -30.07
CA LYS A 10 19.47 -4.89 -30.87
C LYS A 10 20.59 -4.38 -29.96
N LEU A 11 20.25 -3.63 -28.90
CA LEU A 11 21.24 -3.14 -27.94
C LEU A 11 21.97 -4.27 -27.18
N VAL A 12 21.26 -5.34 -26.79
CA VAL A 12 21.86 -6.52 -26.13
C VAL A 12 22.79 -7.28 -27.08
N LEU A 13 22.42 -7.35 -28.37
CA LEU A 13 23.26 -7.96 -29.42
C LEU A 13 24.43 -7.05 -29.85
N GLY A 14 24.56 -5.86 -29.28
CA GLY A 14 25.60 -4.90 -29.63
C GLY A 14 25.40 -4.29 -31.03
N ILE A 15 24.15 -4.19 -31.48
CA ILE A 15 23.73 -3.61 -32.76
C ILE A 15 23.06 -2.27 -32.47
N ASP A 16 23.40 -1.25 -33.26
CA ASP A 16 22.75 0.05 -33.19
C ASP A 16 21.27 -0.06 -33.63
N PRO A 17 20.30 0.27 -32.76
CA PRO A 17 18.88 0.20 -33.09
C PRO A 17 18.43 1.28 -34.07
N THR A 18 19.23 2.33 -34.28
CA THR A 18 18.98 3.44 -35.20
C THR A 18 19.69 3.29 -36.55
N GLY A 19 20.82 2.57 -36.56
CA GLY A 19 21.59 2.24 -37.75
C GLY A 19 21.01 1.05 -38.52
N ARG A 20 21.38 0.93 -39.81
CA ARG A 20 21.00 -0.22 -40.67
C ARG A 20 21.84 -1.47 -40.32
N GLY A 21 21.80 -1.90 -39.06
CA GLY A 21 22.53 -3.09 -38.58
C GLY A 21 24.02 -2.88 -38.31
N GLU A 22 24.45 -1.64 -38.06
CA GLU A 22 25.84 -1.36 -37.65
C GLU A 22 26.09 -1.82 -36.21
N ALA A 23 27.34 -2.20 -35.90
CA ALA A 23 27.73 -2.51 -34.53
C ALA A 23 27.71 -1.24 -33.66
N LEU A 24 27.25 -1.39 -32.43
CA LEU A 24 27.17 -0.33 -31.44
C LEU A 24 28.59 0.15 -31.10
N ARG A 25 28.93 1.40 -31.44
CA ARG A 25 30.28 1.97 -31.26
C ARG A 25 30.61 2.38 -29.82
N THR A 26 29.77 2.01 -28.85
CA THR A 26 30.00 2.34 -27.44
C THR A 26 31.01 1.39 -26.82
N PRO A 27 31.85 1.86 -25.88
CA PRO A 27 32.72 0.98 -25.09
C PRO A 27 31.92 -0.14 -24.42
N LYS A 28 32.44 -1.37 -24.46
CA LYS A 28 31.81 -2.53 -23.80
C LYS A 28 31.90 -2.35 -22.30
N ASP A 29 30.75 -2.24 -21.64
CA ASP A 29 30.62 -2.19 -20.19
C ASP A 29 29.87 -3.45 -19.73
N PRO A 30 30.56 -4.42 -19.11
CA PRO A 30 29.95 -5.68 -18.67
C PRO A 30 28.79 -5.50 -17.70
N ALA A 31 28.81 -4.46 -16.86
CA ALA A 31 27.74 -4.19 -15.90
C ALA A 31 26.49 -3.64 -16.62
N LEU A 32 26.69 -2.75 -17.59
CA LEU A 32 25.63 -2.20 -18.42
C LEU A 32 25.00 -3.26 -19.33
N ASP A 33 25.80 -4.13 -19.93
CA ASP A 33 25.32 -5.21 -20.79
C ASP A 33 24.52 -6.25 -20.00
N LYS A 34 24.95 -6.55 -18.76
CA LYS A 34 24.18 -7.38 -17.83
C LYS A 34 22.84 -6.73 -17.46
N ALA A 35 22.82 -5.43 -17.19
CA ALA A 35 21.58 -4.70 -16.89
C ALA A 35 20.61 -4.72 -18.09
N ARG A 36 21.11 -4.51 -19.31
CA ARG A 36 20.32 -4.60 -20.56
C ARG A 36 19.74 -5.98 -20.78
N ALA A 37 20.51 -7.04 -20.55
CA ALA A 37 20.04 -8.42 -20.67
C ALA A 37 18.93 -8.76 -19.64
N ILE A 38 19.08 -8.29 -18.40
CA ILE A 38 18.04 -8.44 -17.36
C ILE A 38 16.75 -7.71 -17.79
N TYR A 39 16.89 -6.48 -18.28
CA TYR A 39 15.75 -5.70 -18.74
C TYR A 39 15.04 -6.34 -19.95
N TYR A 40 15.80 -6.87 -20.91
CA TYR A 40 15.25 -7.61 -22.06
C TYR A 40 14.42 -8.82 -21.64
N GLU A 41 14.93 -9.63 -20.71
CA GLU A 41 14.21 -10.80 -20.19
C GLU A 41 12.92 -10.41 -19.44
N GLN A 42 12.94 -9.30 -18.70
CA GLN A 42 11.75 -8.74 -18.07
C GLN A 42 10.73 -8.30 -19.12
N LEU A 43 11.16 -7.55 -20.13
CA LEU A 43 10.29 -7.05 -21.20
C LEU A 43 9.67 -8.20 -22.01
N LYS A 44 10.44 -9.25 -22.29
CA LYS A 44 9.95 -10.48 -22.95
C LYS A 44 8.87 -11.19 -22.15
N ARG A 45 9.02 -11.29 -20.82
CA ARG A 45 7.99 -11.84 -19.92
C ARG A 45 6.72 -11.00 -19.91
N VAL A 46 6.87 -9.68 -19.89
CA VAL A 46 5.75 -8.73 -19.95
C VAL A 46 5.00 -8.88 -21.28
N CYS A 47 5.70 -8.86 -22.42
CA CYS A 47 5.08 -9.06 -23.74
C CYS A 47 4.35 -10.40 -23.84
N LYS A 48 4.90 -11.49 -23.30
CA LYS A 48 4.24 -12.81 -23.26
C LYS A 48 2.96 -12.78 -22.42
N GLN A 49 2.95 -12.06 -21.31
CA GLN A 49 1.77 -11.91 -20.46
C GLN A 49 0.67 -11.10 -21.15
N TYR A 50 1.02 -10.04 -21.89
CA TYR A 50 0.05 -9.27 -22.67
C TYR A 50 -0.56 -10.10 -23.82
N ALA A 51 0.24 -10.88 -24.54
CA ALA A 51 -0.26 -11.80 -25.57
C ALA A 51 -1.22 -12.87 -25.03
N LEU A 52 -1.05 -13.28 -23.76
CA LEU A 52 -1.98 -14.19 -23.07
C LEU A 52 -3.22 -13.47 -22.54
N THR A 53 -3.12 -12.16 -22.25
CA THR A 53 -4.22 -11.36 -21.71
C THR A 53 -5.17 -10.88 -22.80
N GLU A 54 -4.70 -10.64 -24.03
CA GLU A 54 -5.55 -10.28 -25.19
C GLU A 54 -6.54 -11.37 -25.60
N VAL A 55 -6.36 -12.63 -25.15
CA VAL A 55 -7.30 -13.73 -25.42
C VAL A 55 -8.46 -13.80 -24.42
N GLN A 56 -8.46 -12.97 -23.36
CA GLN A 56 -9.59 -12.89 -22.43
C GLN A 56 -10.46 -11.67 -22.73
N GLU A 57 -11.49 -11.88 -23.56
CA GLU A 57 -12.63 -10.96 -23.62
C GLU A 57 -13.29 -10.77 -22.24
N PRO A 58 -13.87 -9.58 -21.98
CA PRO A 58 -14.28 -9.18 -20.64
C PRO A 58 -15.62 -9.81 -20.28
N VAL A 59 -15.59 -10.87 -19.46
CA VAL A 59 -16.81 -11.31 -18.77
C VAL A 59 -17.05 -10.39 -17.58
N SER A 60 -17.87 -9.38 -17.80
CA SER A 60 -18.59 -8.65 -16.76
C SER A 60 -19.44 -9.62 -15.93
N ALA A 61 -19.11 -9.80 -14.66
CA ALA A 61 -20.07 -10.13 -13.60
C ALA A 61 -19.44 -9.98 -12.21
N GLY A 62 -19.76 -8.86 -11.56
CA GLY A 62 -20.06 -8.71 -10.13
C GLY A 62 -19.65 -9.80 -9.14
N ARG A 63 -18.35 -10.05 -8.95
CA ARG A 63 -17.86 -10.61 -7.69
C ARG A 63 -17.31 -9.47 -6.86
N GLN A 64 -18.00 -9.15 -5.75
CA GLN A 64 -17.41 -8.34 -4.68
C GLN A 64 -16.08 -9.00 -4.32
N ARG A 65 -14.98 -8.37 -4.73
CA ARG A 65 -13.64 -8.83 -4.37
C ARG A 65 -13.52 -8.58 -2.87
N GLU A 66 -13.38 -9.66 -2.12
CA GLU A 66 -13.11 -9.61 -0.69
C GLU A 66 -11.97 -8.62 -0.44
N SER A 67 -12.14 -7.76 0.56
CA SER A 67 -11.15 -6.74 0.91
C SER A 67 -9.83 -7.44 1.29
N ARG A 68 -8.80 -7.31 0.44
CA ARG A 68 -7.45 -7.90 0.65
C ARG A 68 -6.59 -7.00 1.53
N ALA A 69 -7.20 -6.39 2.53
CA ALA A 69 -6.52 -5.51 3.47
C ALA A 69 -5.48 -6.31 4.26
N GLY A 70 -4.20 -5.95 4.11
CA GLY A 70 -3.08 -6.60 4.82
C GLY A 70 -2.35 -7.70 4.04
N GLU A 71 -2.84 -8.12 2.87
CA GLU A 71 -2.07 -9.03 2.00
C GLU A 71 -0.80 -8.37 1.48
N ARG A 72 0.25 -9.15 1.21
CA ARG A 72 1.50 -8.64 0.62
C ARG A 72 1.26 -8.16 -0.80
N TRP A 73 1.90 -7.06 -1.20
CA TRP A 73 1.91 -6.58 -2.59
C TRP A 73 2.82 -7.46 -3.44
N THR A 74 2.32 -7.91 -4.58
CA THR A 74 3.09 -8.62 -5.59
C THR A 74 3.62 -7.67 -6.66
N ILE A 75 4.70 -8.07 -7.34
CA ILE A 75 5.30 -7.29 -8.44
C ILE A 75 4.27 -7.06 -9.56
N THR A 76 3.41 -8.04 -9.85
CA THR A 76 2.34 -7.92 -10.86
C THR A 76 1.30 -6.88 -10.46
N GLU A 77 0.93 -6.81 -9.18
CA GLU A 77 0.01 -5.79 -8.68
C GLU A 77 0.63 -4.39 -8.73
N ASP A 78 1.92 -4.27 -8.42
CA ASP A 78 2.64 -3.00 -8.50
C ASP A 78 2.65 -2.45 -9.93
N ASN A 79 3.01 -3.29 -10.90
CA ASN A 79 3.01 -2.91 -12.31
C ASN A 79 1.60 -2.55 -12.78
N ARG A 80 0.59 -3.31 -12.33
CA ARG A 80 -0.82 -3.03 -12.65
C ARG A 80 -1.28 -1.71 -12.03
N LEU A 81 -0.86 -1.39 -10.81
CA LEU A 81 -1.17 -0.14 -10.15
C LEU A 81 -0.59 1.05 -10.93
N ILE A 82 0.69 0.98 -11.31
CA ILE A 82 1.35 2.04 -12.08
C ILE A 82 0.66 2.22 -13.43
N ALA A 83 0.45 1.12 -14.17
CA ALA A 83 -0.20 1.16 -15.48
C ALA A 83 -1.61 1.77 -15.39
N LEU A 84 -2.41 1.39 -14.39
CA LEU A 84 -3.75 1.97 -14.22
C LEU A 84 -3.71 3.45 -13.81
N TRP A 85 -2.73 3.85 -13.01
CA TRP A 85 -2.59 5.24 -12.56
C TRP A 85 -2.13 6.17 -13.69
N GLU A 86 -1.28 5.69 -14.59
CA GLU A 86 -0.75 6.44 -15.73
C GLU A 86 -1.66 6.38 -16.96
N ALA A 87 -2.46 5.31 -17.11
CA ALA A 87 -3.35 5.11 -18.26
C ALA A 87 -4.36 6.25 -18.46
N SER A 88 -4.75 6.95 -17.40
CA SER A 88 -5.62 8.11 -17.52
C SER A 88 -5.44 9.07 -16.35
N PRO A 89 -5.36 10.39 -16.63
CA PRO A 89 -5.34 11.42 -15.58
C PRO A 89 -6.65 11.49 -14.80
N LYS A 90 -7.71 10.78 -15.21
CA LYS A 90 -9.00 10.75 -14.51
C LYS A 90 -9.12 9.59 -13.51
N VAL A 91 -8.22 8.61 -13.54
CA VAL A 91 -8.30 7.45 -12.64
C VAL A 91 -8.04 7.88 -11.20
N THR A 92 -9.03 7.67 -10.34
CA THR A 92 -8.98 8.00 -8.91
C THR A 92 -8.58 6.78 -8.08
N THR A 93 -8.09 7.00 -6.85
CA THR A 93 -7.80 5.89 -5.93
C THR A 93 -9.02 5.07 -5.56
N THR A 94 -10.24 5.60 -5.68
CA THR A 94 -11.49 4.85 -5.49
C THR A 94 -11.63 3.78 -6.55
N GLU A 95 -11.47 4.13 -7.82
CA GLU A 95 -11.53 3.16 -8.93
C GLU A 95 -10.40 2.14 -8.84
N LEU A 96 -9.21 2.57 -8.43
CA LEU A 96 -8.08 1.66 -8.20
C LEU A 96 -8.34 0.71 -7.03
N SER A 97 -8.98 1.21 -5.97
CA SER A 97 -9.38 0.39 -4.81
C SER A 97 -10.30 -0.74 -5.25
N ASP A 98 -11.30 -0.42 -6.07
CA ASP A 98 -12.24 -1.41 -6.60
C ASP A 98 -11.57 -2.40 -7.56
N LYS A 99 -10.69 -1.89 -8.43
CA LYS A 99 -9.96 -2.72 -9.42
C LYS A 99 -8.88 -3.61 -8.80
N LEU A 100 -8.30 -3.25 -7.66
CA LEU A 100 -7.20 -3.97 -7.02
C LEU A 100 -7.63 -4.70 -5.75
N GLY A 101 -8.81 -4.40 -5.19
CA GLY A 101 -9.26 -4.94 -3.91
C GLY A 101 -8.40 -4.47 -2.73
N ARG A 102 -7.80 -3.28 -2.83
CA ARG A 102 -6.88 -2.70 -1.85
C ARG A 102 -7.45 -1.39 -1.31
N THR A 103 -7.15 -1.06 -0.05
CA THR A 103 -7.61 0.21 0.52
C THR A 103 -6.95 1.40 -0.18
N ARG A 104 -7.66 2.54 -0.23
CA ARG A 104 -7.17 3.79 -0.84
C ARG A 104 -5.86 4.25 -0.20
N THR A 105 -5.73 4.16 1.13
CA THR A 105 -4.46 4.45 1.82
C THR A 105 -3.34 3.51 1.38
N ALA A 106 -3.61 2.20 1.23
CA ALA A 106 -2.59 1.27 0.76
C ALA A 106 -2.10 1.60 -0.66
N ILE A 107 -3.01 2.02 -1.54
CA ILE A 107 -2.68 2.49 -2.89
C ILE A 107 -1.81 3.73 -2.84
N ILE A 108 -2.20 4.76 -2.10
CA ILE A 108 -1.42 6.00 -1.92
C ILE A 108 -0.01 5.69 -1.40
N THR A 109 0.10 4.90 -0.33
CA THR A 109 1.40 4.49 0.23
C THR A 109 2.22 3.72 -0.81
N ARG A 110 1.58 2.89 -1.63
CA ARG A 110 2.31 2.12 -2.65
C ARG A 110 2.80 2.98 -3.79
N LEU A 111 2.05 3.98 -4.26
CA LEU A 111 2.48 4.92 -5.29
C LEU A 111 3.76 5.68 -4.88
N VAL A 112 3.85 6.10 -3.62
CA VAL A 112 5.08 6.70 -3.06
C VAL A 112 6.23 5.70 -3.06
N LYS A 113 5.99 4.46 -2.59
CA LYS A 113 7.02 3.41 -2.57
C LYS A 113 7.52 3.00 -3.96
N GLN A 114 6.72 3.19 -5.00
CA GLN A 114 7.10 2.95 -6.39
C GLN A 114 7.80 4.16 -7.04
N GLY A 115 7.98 5.26 -6.30
CA GLY A 115 8.67 6.45 -6.79
C GLY A 115 7.81 7.35 -7.70
N VAL A 116 6.51 7.08 -7.81
CA VAL A 116 5.58 7.93 -8.59
C VAL A 116 5.44 9.31 -7.95
N PHE A 117 5.51 9.36 -6.62
CA PHE A 117 5.47 10.58 -5.82
C PHE A 117 6.59 10.57 -4.79
N ILE A 118 7.13 11.76 -4.50
CA ILE A 118 8.21 11.97 -3.53
C ILE A 118 7.73 11.63 -2.11
N ASP A 119 6.51 12.02 -1.77
CA ASP A 119 5.92 11.78 -0.46
C ASP A 119 4.42 11.51 -0.54
N GLN A 120 3.87 11.11 0.60
CA GLN A 120 2.46 10.79 0.75
C GLN A 120 1.54 12.00 0.56
N GLN A 121 2.00 13.20 0.88
CA GLN A 121 1.20 14.41 0.75
C GLN A 121 1.00 14.76 -0.74
N MET A 122 2.05 14.66 -1.55
CA MET A 122 1.99 14.86 -3.00
C MET A 122 1.11 13.82 -3.69
N ALA A 123 1.22 12.55 -3.28
CA ALA A 123 0.35 11.49 -3.78
C ALA A 123 -1.13 11.75 -3.45
N MET A 124 -1.40 12.22 -2.23
CA MET A 124 -2.76 12.62 -1.84
C MET A 124 -3.24 13.80 -2.66
N LEU A 125 -2.48 14.89 -2.76
CA LEU A 125 -2.84 16.09 -3.53
C LEU A 125 -3.18 15.75 -4.99
N ALA A 126 -2.37 14.90 -5.63
CA ALA A 126 -2.64 14.42 -6.97
C ALA A 126 -3.97 13.65 -7.06
N ASP A 127 -4.27 12.76 -6.10
CA ASP A 127 -5.55 12.05 -6.06
C ASP A 127 -6.74 12.99 -5.88
N ASN A 128 -6.64 14.05 -5.07
CA ASN A 128 -7.77 14.99 -4.91
C ASN A 128 -8.01 15.82 -6.16
N ALA A 129 -6.94 16.26 -6.84
CA ALA A 129 -7.10 16.94 -8.12
C ALA A 129 -7.87 16.05 -9.12
N ARG A 130 -7.59 14.74 -9.14
CA ARG A 130 -8.32 13.77 -9.97
C ARG A 130 -9.76 13.56 -9.52
N MET A 131 -10.01 13.53 -8.21
CA MET A 131 -11.35 13.40 -7.64
C MET A 131 -12.21 14.62 -7.89
N GLU A 132 -11.68 15.82 -7.66
CA GLU A 132 -12.35 17.09 -7.95
C GLU A 132 -12.72 17.18 -9.44
N ALA A 133 -11.79 16.81 -10.33
CA ALA A 133 -12.05 16.74 -11.77
C ALA A 133 -13.12 15.70 -12.15
N SER A 134 -13.32 14.68 -11.31
CA SER A 134 -14.29 13.60 -11.51
C SER A 134 -15.60 13.82 -10.73
N GLY A 135 -15.75 14.96 -10.04
CA GLY A 135 -16.90 15.24 -9.17
C GLY A 135 -17.04 14.31 -7.96
N GLN A 136 -15.96 13.60 -7.59
CA GLN A 136 -15.92 12.72 -6.43
C GLN A 136 -15.44 13.48 -5.20
N GLU A 137 -16.00 13.15 -4.04
CA GLU A 137 -15.55 13.74 -2.78
C GLU A 137 -14.13 13.27 -2.40
N PRO A 138 -13.25 14.18 -1.92
CA PRO A 138 -11.90 13.84 -1.49
C PRO A 138 -11.87 12.75 -0.40
N TYR A 139 -10.84 11.91 -0.42
CA TYR A 139 -10.72 10.77 0.52
C TYR A 139 -10.90 11.16 1.99
N TRP A 140 -10.38 12.31 2.42
CA TRP A 140 -10.46 12.77 3.82
C TRP A 140 -11.85 13.25 4.26
N SER A 141 -12.75 13.60 3.34
CA SER A 141 -14.15 13.91 3.72
C SER A 141 -14.85 12.63 4.17
N SER A 142 -14.58 11.50 3.50
CA SER A 142 -15.09 10.19 3.88
C SER A 142 -14.46 9.66 5.18
N LEU A 143 -13.18 9.98 5.44
CA LEU A 143 -12.49 9.62 6.67
C LEU A 143 -13.08 10.35 7.89
N THR A 144 -13.46 11.62 7.75
CA THR A 144 -14.12 12.38 8.83
C THR A 144 -15.53 11.86 9.13
N LEU A 145 -16.24 11.29 8.14
CA LEU A 145 -17.53 10.61 8.34
C LEU A 145 -17.40 9.24 9.02
N GLN A 146 -16.36 8.46 8.71
CA GLN A 146 -16.09 7.19 9.41
C GLN A 146 -15.60 7.39 10.85
N ILE A 147 -14.84 8.45 11.11
CA ILE A 147 -14.45 8.86 12.47
C ILE A 147 -15.68 9.30 13.27
N LYS A 148 -16.66 9.99 12.66
CA LYS A 148 -17.90 10.38 13.36
C LYS A 148 -18.85 9.21 13.68
N ARG A 149 -18.80 8.09 12.94
CA ARG A 149 -19.56 6.87 13.25
C ARG A 149 -18.85 5.94 14.24
N SER A 150 -17.56 6.16 14.48
CA SER A 150 -16.73 5.32 15.33
C SER A 150 -16.13 6.18 16.45
N GLN A 151 -16.93 6.39 17.50
CA GLN A 151 -16.60 7.10 18.74
C GLN A 151 -16.71 8.65 18.70
N PRO A 152 -17.31 9.25 19.75
CA PRO A 152 -17.34 10.70 19.89
C PRO A 152 -15.92 11.24 20.12
N VAL A 153 -15.51 12.14 19.24
CA VAL A 153 -14.24 12.90 19.25
C VAL A 153 -13.98 13.61 20.59
N ALA A 154 -14.99 13.76 21.45
CA ALA A 154 -14.86 14.29 22.81
C ALA A 154 -13.96 13.43 23.75
N LEU A 155 -13.70 12.15 23.44
CA LEU A 155 -12.82 11.29 24.26
C LEU A 155 -11.34 11.32 23.85
N LEU A 156 -10.99 11.87 22.68
CA LEU A 156 -9.60 11.94 22.21
C LEU A 156 -8.75 13.03 22.89
N CYS A 157 -9.39 13.96 23.60
CA CYS A 157 -8.71 15.06 24.29
C CYS A 157 -8.44 14.80 25.78
N LYS A 158 -8.79 13.63 26.32
CA LYS A 158 -8.42 13.24 27.67
C LYS A 158 -7.49 12.03 27.65
N SER A 159 -6.32 12.23 28.27
CA SER A 159 -5.45 11.19 28.80
C SER A 159 -4.48 10.48 27.83
N ARG A 160 -3.37 11.15 27.51
CA ARG A 160 -2.06 10.48 27.41
C ARG A 160 -1.20 10.78 28.65
N GLU A 161 -1.84 11.06 29.77
CA GLU A 161 -1.17 11.48 31.01
C GLU A 161 -0.19 10.43 31.51
N ASN A 162 -0.38 9.16 31.15
CA ASN A 162 0.43 8.04 31.59
C ASN A 162 1.23 7.37 30.46
N ALA A 163 1.25 7.96 29.26
CA ALA A 163 2.07 7.46 28.16
C ALA A 163 3.57 7.58 28.52
N GLY A 164 4.29 6.46 28.49
CA GLY A 164 5.72 6.40 28.82
C GLY A 164 6.06 6.39 30.32
N LYS A 165 5.08 6.53 31.22
CA LYS A 165 5.31 6.39 32.67
C LYS A 165 5.50 4.92 33.04
N ALA A 166 6.33 4.66 34.05
CA ALA A 166 6.48 3.33 34.64
C ALA A 166 5.13 2.76 35.11
N TRP A 167 5.02 1.44 35.13
CA TRP A 167 3.84 0.75 35.68
C TRP A 167 3.88 0.79 37.20
N THR A 168 2.74 1.12 37.80
CA THR A 168 2.56 1.09 39.25
C THR A 168 1.71 -0.13 39.62
N PRO A 169 1.84 -0.68 40.84
CA PRO A 169 1.00 -1.80 41.29
C PRO A 169 -0.50 -1.49 41.19
N GLU A 170 -0.89 -0.24 41.42
CA GLU A 170 -2.27 0.22 41.25
C GLU A 170 -2.72 0.20 39.77
N GLY A 171 -1.82 0.56 38.85
CA GLY A 171 -2.07 0.45 37.42
C GLY A 171 -2.25 -1.00 36.96
N ASP A 172 -1.48 -1.94 37.50
CA ASP A 172 -1.63 -3.37 37.20
C ASP A 172 -2.95 -3.93 37.73
N ARG A 173 -3.37 -3.52 38.93
CA ARG A 173 -4.69 -3.89 39.49
C ARG A 173 -5.82 -3.43 38.59
N LEU A 174 -5.79 -2.17 38.15
CA LEU A 174 -6.80 -1.62 37.24
C LEU A 174 -6.82 -2.35 35.89
N LEU A 175 -5.64 -2.65 35.33
CA LEU A 175 -5.52 -3.42 34.10
C LEU A 175 -6.21 -4.78 34.23
N ARG A 176 -5.97 -5.51 35.33
CA ARG A 176 -6.62 -6.81 35.59
C ARG A 176 -8.14 -6.67 35.71
N THR A 177 -8.63 -5.64 36.41
CA THR A 177 -10.08 -5.38 36.52
C THR A 177 -10.72 -5.16 35.16
N TYR A 178 -10.12 -4.33 34.30
CA TYR A 178 -10.65 -4.06 32.96
C TYR A 178 -10.53 -5.27 32.04
N TRP A 179 -9.49 -6.09 32.21
CA TRP A 179 -9.28 -7.28 31.41
C TRP A 179 -10.28 -8.39 31.72
N HIS A 180 -10.63 -8.57 33.00
CA HIS A 180 -11.63 -9.54 33.44
C HIS A 180 -13.06 -8.98 33.49
N ALA A 181 -13.26 -7.75 33.02
CA ALA A 181 -14.59 -7.16 32.95
C ALA A 181 -15.51 -7.99 32.02
N PRO A 182 -16.80 -8.17 32.38
CA PRO A 182 -17.74 -8.98 31.61
C PRO A 182 -17.97 -8.45 30.19
N GLU A 183 -17.72 -7.15 29.97
CA GLU A 183 -17.88 -6.47 28.68
C GLU A 183 -16.72 -6.74 27.68
N ARG A 184 -15.70 -7.53 28.05
CA ARG A 184 -14.52 -7.86 27.22
C ARG A 184 -13.99 -6.64 26.45
N LEU A 185 -13.47 -5.67 27.20
CA LEU A 185 -12.92 -4.45 26.63
C LEU A 185 -11.70 -4.75 25.74
N THR A 186 -11.63 -4.08 24.57
CA THR A 186 -10.46 -4.19 23.70
C THR A 186 -9.26 -3.44 24.30
N CYS A 187 -8.02 -3.85 23.97
CA CYS A 187 -6.81 -3.20 24.49
C CYS A 187 -6.75 -1.70 24.16
N ALA A 188 -7.40 -1.27 23.08
CA ALA A 188 -7.53 0.15 22.72
C ALA A 188 -8.43 0.91 23.71
N LEU A 189 -9.56 0.32 24.12
CA LEU A 189 -10.49 0.91 25.10
C LEU A 189 -9.87 0.95 26.50
N ILE A 190 -9.19 -0.12 26.91
CA ILE A 190 -8.46 -0.16 28.18
C ILE A 190 -7.37 0.92 28.21
N GLY A 191 -6.63 1.08 27.10
CA GLY A 191 -5.62 2.12 26.96
C GLY A 191 -6.21 3.52 27.14
N LEU A 192 -7.36 3.79 26.52
CA LEU A 192 -8.08 5.06 26.69
C LEU A 192 -8.51 5.31 28.14
N GLN A 193 -9.06 4.30 28.83
CA GLN A 193 -9.47 4.42 30.23
C GLN A 193 -8.29 4.64 31.19
N MET A 194 -7.13 4.07 30.89
CA MET A 194 -5.92 4.16 31.73
C MET A 194 -4.98 5.31 31.33
N GLY A 195 -5.28 6.03 30.26
CA GLY A 195 -4.43 7.07 29.71
C GLY A 195 -3.09 6.58 29.14
N ARG A 196 -3.07 5.34 28.62
CA ARG A 196 -1.89 4.64 28.09
C ARG A 196 -2.11 4.22 26.63
N THR A 197 -1.02 4.00 25.89
CA THR A 197 -1.11 3.54 24.51
C THR A 197 -1.57 2.08 24.45
N ARG A 198 -2.28 1.71 23.37
CA ARG A 198 -2.69 0.32 23.11
C ARG A 198 -1.51 -0.65 23.24
N ASP A 199 -0.37 -0.29 22.67
CA ASP A 199 0.81 -1.17 22.66
C ASP A 199 1.42 -1.33 24.06
N ALA A 200 1.32 -0.30 24.92
CA ALA A 200 1.73 -0.41 26.32
C ALA A 200 0.83 -1.37 27.11
N ILE A 201 -0.49 -1.36 26.85
CA ILE A 201 -1.43 -2.32 27.44
C ILE A 201 -1.09 -3.75 26.99
N ILE A 202 -0.87 -3.97 25.69
CA ILE A 202 -0.51 -5.29 25.14
C ILE A 202 0.80 -5.79 25.78
N ALA A 203 1.84 -4.96 25.77
CA ALA A 203 3.14 -5.32 26.33
C ALA A 203 3.04 -5.70 27.82
N ARG A 204 2.24 -4.96 28.61
CA ARG A 204 2.09 -5.24 30.04
C ARG A 204 1.26 -6.48 30.31
N ALA A 205 0.14 -6.66 29.61
CA ALA A 205 -0.68 -7.86 29.73
C ALA A 205 0.11 -9.13 29.36
N CYS A 206 0.91 -9.08 28.30
CA CYS A 206 1.79 -10.20 27.93
C CYS A 206 2.88 -10.48 28.99
N ALA A 207 3.48 -9.45 29.60
CA ALA A 207 4.53 -9.62 30.60
C ALA A 207 4.02 -10.17 31.94
N ASP A 208 2.86 -9.71 32.39
CA ASP A 208 2.25 -10.15 33.66
C ASP A 208 1.76 -11.60 33.58
N TRP A 209 1.35 -12.06 32.38
CA TRP A 209 0.72 -13.37 32.19
C TRP A 209 1.69 -14.48 31.78
N CYS A 210 2.87 -14.13 31.27
CA CYS A 210 3.99 -15.06 31.20
C CYS A 210 4.57 -15.36 32.60
N SER A 211 4.27 -14.55 33.61
CA SER A 211 4.81 -14.71 34.98
C SER A 211 3.92 -15.55 35.91
N THR A 212 2.69 -15.89 35.50
CA THR A 212 1.75 -16.73 36.27
C THR A 212 1.58 -18.15 35.71
N GLY A 213 2.47 -18.57 34.80
CA GLY A 213 2.58 -19.96 34.35
C GLY A 213 3.64 -20.74 35.13
N SER A 214 3.32 -21.13 36.37
CA SER A 214 3.95 -22.23 37.10
C SER A 214 2.94 -22.83 38.07
#